data_AF-B1BR46-F1
#
_entry.id   AF-B1BR46-F1
#
_cell.length_a   1.000
_cell.length_b   1.000
_cell.length_c   1.000
_cell.angle_alpha   90.00
_cell.angle_beta   90.00
_cell.angle_gamma   90.00
#
_symmetry.space_group_name_H-M   'P 1'
#
loop_
_entity.id
_entity.type
_entity.pdbx_description
1 polymer ?
#
loop_
_entity_poly.entity_id
_entity_poly.type
_entity_poly.pdbx_seq_one_letter_code
_entity_poly.pdbx_strand_id
1 'polypeptide(L)'
;MGTDMYERKVFDEKGKVFYFRLDQYTCYKCKSGICSLDEISLEELVMNYKTEENHSNSRNSIDYCRTIAGMILRGEFKEPAKIIFNKKCGHYSFDDGQHRTCCISKLKDKGVYIDKEVLFREEKGNCYYCGRLDIINNKIKLFNEKNFLYRIRYRKDLKELITEKQNFNKKFHLWNL
;
A
#
# COMPACT_ATOMS: atom_id res chain seq x y z
N MET A 1 -14.75 -7.00 24.46
CA MET A 1 -13.99 -6.94 23.20
C MET A 1 -15.02 -6.83 22.08
N GLY A 2 -15.25 -5.63 21.57
CA GLY A 2 -16.17 -5.45 20.44
C GLY A 2 -15.53 -6.10 19.22
N THR A 3 -16.24 -7.01 18.56
CA THR A 3 -15.89 -7.40 17.20
C THR A 3 -15.95 -6.14 16.35
N ASP A 4 -14.80 -5.64 15.89
CA ASP A 4 -14.76 -4.52 14.94
C ASP A 4 -15.39 -5.01 13.63
N MET A 5 -16.71 -4.85 13.53
CA MET A 5 -17.51 -5.34 12.41
C MET A 5 -17.23 -4.50 11.17
N TYR A 6 -16.85 -5.18 10.11
CA TYR A 6 -16.75 -4.60 8.79
C TYR A 6 -18.15 -4.41 8.19
N GLU A 7 -18.41 -3.25 7.61
CA GLU A 7 -19.57 -2.96 6.78
C GLU A 7 -19.24 -3.26 5.31
N ARG A 8 -20.14 -3.94 4.60
CA ARG A 8 -20.02 -4.11 3.14
C ARG A 8 -20.57 -2.87 2.45
N LYS A 9 -19.78 -2.24 1.59
CA LYS A 9 -20.24 -1.13 0.75
C LYS A 9 -19.50 -1.02 -0.57
N VAL A 10 -20.16 -0.43 -1.57
CA VAL A 10 -19.49 0.01 -2.79
C VAL A 10 -18.51 1.12 -2.42
N PHE A 11 -17.27 0.99 -2.88
CA PHE A 11 -16.20 1.88 -2.48
C PHE A 11 -15.38 2.29 -3.69
N ASP A 12 -15.26 3.60 -3.88
CA ASP A 12 -14.36 4.18 -4.85
C ASP A 12 -13.05 4.58 -4.16
N GLU A 13 -11.94 4.02 -4.60
CA GLU A 13 -10.61 4.28 -4.08
C GLU A 13 -9.97 5.55 -4.66
N LYS A 14 -10.54 6.13 -5.73
CA LYS A 14 -9.99 7.33 -6.38
C LYS A 14 -9.96 8.55 -5.45
N GLY A 15 -8.87 9.31 -5.56
CA GLY A 15 -8.58 10.53 -4.82
C GLY A 15 -8.23 10.30 -3.34
N LYS A 16 -8.09 9.04 -2.90
CA LYS A 16 -7.86 8.69 -1.49
C LYS A 16 -6.41 8.34 -1.26
N VAL A 17 -5.90 8.77 -0.09
CA VAL A 17 -4.52 8.48 0.31
C VAL A 17 -4.49 7.19 1.12
N PHE A 18 -3.80 6.19 0.58
CA PHE A 18 -3.63 4.89 1.19
C PHE A 18 -2.22 4.71 1.72
N TYR A 19 -2.13 4.11 2.90
CA TYR A 19 -0.93 3.50 3.42
C TYR A 19 -0.78 2.08 2.85
N PHE A 20 0.27 1.89 2.06
CA PHE A 20 0.70 0.61 1.51
C PHE A 20 1.90 0.06 2.27
N ARG A 21 1.85 -1.24 2.58
CA ARG A 21 2.98 -2.07 3.02
C ARG A 21 3.44 -2.91 1.84
N LEU A 22 4.20 -2.29 0.95
CA LEU A 22 4.76 -2.88 -0.26
C LEU A 22 6.24 -2.54 -0.32
N ASP A 23 7.06 -3.49 -0.76
CA ASP A 23 8.51 -3.34 -0.91
C ASP A 23 8.98 -4.00 -2.22
N GLN A 24 10.28 -3.95 -2.50
CA GLN A 24 10.88 -4.56 -3.70
C GLN A 24 10.66 -6.07 -3.83
N TYR A 25 10.23 -6.76 -2.75
CA TYR A 25 9.95 -8.19 -2.76
C TYR A 25 8.47 -8.50 -2.97
N THR A 26 7.61 -7.49 -2.80
CA THR A 26 6.15 -7.65 -2.88
C THR A 26 5.48 -6.83 -3.97
N CYS A 27 6.17 -5.86 -4.58
CA CYS A 27 5.62 -5.04 -5.65
C CYS A 27 6.64 -4.79 -6.75
N TYR A 28 6.24 -5.05 -8.01
CA TYR A 28 7.08 -4.79 -9.18
C TYR A 28 7.47 -3.31 -9.28
N LYS A 29 6.53 -2.37 -9.06
CA LYS A 29 6.82 -0.93 -9.05
C LYS A 29 7.88 -0.55 -8.01
N CYS A 30 7.80 -1.12 -6.80
CA CYS A 30 8.81 -0.86 -5.77
C CYS A 30 10.19 -1.48 -6.12
N LYS A 31 10.21 -2.53 -6.96
CA LYS A 31 11.43 -3.19 -7.43
C LYS A 31 12.08 -2.48 -8.61
N SER A 32 11.31 -2.12 -9.63
CA SER A 32 11.78 -1.62 -10.92
C SER A 32 11.66 -0.10 -11.07
N GLY A 33 10.86 0.56 -10.24
CA GLY A 33 10.48 1.96 -10.39
C GLY A 33 9.28 2.20 -11.32
N ILE A 34 8.85 1.18 -12.09
CA ILE A 34 7.79 1.30 -13.12
C ILE A 34 6.64 0.34 -12.78
N CYS A 35 5.39 0.77 -12.93
CA CYS A 35 4.24 -0.12 -12.70
C CYS A 35 4.04 -1.06 -13.90
N SER A 36 3.83 -2.35 -13.65
CA SER A 36 3.60 -3.32 -14.73
C SER A 36 2.27 -3.14 -15.47
N LEU A 37 1.38 -2.29 -14.94
CA LEU A 37 0.10 -1.95 -15.54
C LEU A 37 0.14 -0.64 -16.34
N ASP A 38 1.20 0.17 -16.27
CA ASP A 38 1.22 1.46 -16.96
C ASP A 38 1.30 1.25 -18.50
N GLU A 39 2.19 0.37 -18.97
CA GLU A 39 2.51 0.16 -20.39
C GLU A 39 1.87 -1.10 -21.02
N ILE A 40 0.75 -1.59 -20.49
CA ILE A 40 0.01 -2.74 -21.06
C ILE A 40 -1.43 -2.34 -21.41
N SER A 41 -1.92 -2.82 -22.55
CA SER A 41 -3.31 -2.60 -23.00
C SER A 41 -4.31 -3.49 -22.25
N LEU A 42 -5.60 -3.15 -22.33
CA LEU A 42 -6.66 -3.96 -21.72
C LEU A 42 -6.80 -5.31 -22.44
N GLU A 43 -6.67 -5.31 -23.77
CA GLU A 43 -6.70 -6.49 -24.62
C GLU A 43 -5.59 -7.47 -24.24
N GLU A 44 -4.36 -6.97 -24.04
CA GLU A 44 -3.23 -7.78 -23.58
C GLU A 44 -3.44 -8.35 -22.18
N LEU A 45 -4.09 -7.62 -21.27
CA LEU A 45 -4.40 -8.13 -19.91
C LEU A 45 -5.40 -9.28 -19.94
N VAL A 46 -6.36 -9.25 -20.86
CA VAL A 46 -7.34 -10.33 -21.03
C VAL A 46 -6.71 -11.53 -21.74
N MET A 47 -5.92 -11.30 -22.78
CA MET A 47 -5.34 -12.34 -23.65
C MET A 47 -4.10 -13.04 -23.04
N ASN A 48 -3.23 -12.32 -22.35
CA ASN A 48 -1.95 -12.87 -21.84
C ASN A 48 -2.10 -13.60 -20.50
N TYR A 49 -3.32 -13.97 -20.10
CA TYR A 49 -3.51 -14.84 -18.96
C TYR A 49 -3.02 -16.24 -19.28
N LYS A 50 -1.80 -16.54 -18.86
CA LYS A 50 -1.35 -17.93 -18.76
C LYS A 50 -2.01 -18.49 -17.51
N THR A 51 -2.70 -19.62 -17.65
CA THR A 51 -3.18 -20.43 -16.53
C THR A 51 -2.05 -20.66 -15.53
N GLU A 52 -2.41 -20.80 -14.25
CA GLU A 52 -1.53 -20.75 -13.06
C GLU A 52 -0.24 -21.59 -13.11
N GLU A 53 -0.14 -22.53 -14.05
CA GLU A 53 0.99 -23.45 -14.21
C GLU A 53 2.33 -22.81 -14.65
N ASN A 54 2.34 -21.57 -15.16
CA ASN A 54 3.54 -20.98 -15.77
C ASN A 54 4.05 -19.66 -15.16
N HIS A 55 3.47 -19.17 -14.06
CA HIS A 55 3.93 -17.91 -13.48
C HIS A 55 4.94 -18.10 -12.34
N SER A 56 5.97 -17.26 -12.38
CA SER A 56 6.79 -16.97 -11.20
C SER A 56 5.86 -16.50 -10.08
N ASN A 57 5.70 -17.34 -9.05
CA ASN A 57 4.91 -17.09 -7.84
C ASN A 57 5.38 -15.89 -7.01
N SER A 58 6.36 -15.13 -7.49
CA SER A 58 6.89 -13.97 -6.79
C SER A 58 5.97 -12.75 -6.96
N ARG A 59 5.55 -12.17 -5.85
CA ARG A 59 4.67 -10.98 -5.80
C ARG A 59 5.29 -9.73 -6.44
N ASN A 60 6.62 -9.69 -6.59
CA ASN A 60 7.34 -8.62 -7.27
C ASN A 60 7.61 -8.90 -8.77
N SER A 61 7.01 -9.93 -9.37
CA SER A 61 7.12 -10.18 -10.81
C SER A 61 6.30 -9.17 -11.61
N ILE A 62 6.68 -8.95 -12.88
CA ILE A 62 5.92 -8.10 -13.79
C ILE A 62 4.50 -8.64 -13.99
N ASP A 63 4.37 -9.97 -14.01
CA ASP A 63 3.11 -10.66 -14.26
C ASP A 63 2.15 -10.59 -13.08
N TYR A 64 2.64 -10.50 -11.83
CA TYR A 64 1.78 -10.61 -10.65
C TYR A 64 0.57 -9.66 -10.67
N CYS A 65 0.79 -8.36 -10.90
CA CYS A 65 -0.31 -7.39 -10.98
C CYS A 65 -1.09 -7.49 -12.31
N ARG A 66 -0.47 -7.98 -13.39
CA ARG A 66 -1.13 -8.20 -14.69
C ARG A 66 -2.14 -9.35 -14.58
N THR A 67 -1.76 -10.45 -13.93
CA THR A 67 -2.65 -11.57 -13.62
C THR A 67 -3.82 -11.12 -12.76
N ILE A 68 -3.58 -10.36 -11.69
CA ILE A 68 -4.65 -9.80 -10.84
C ILE A 68 -5.59 -8.93 -11.67
N ALA A 69 -5.06 -8.03 -12.50
CA ALA A 69 -5.87 -7.16 -13.37
C ALA A 69 -6.70 -7.95 -14.39
N GLY A 70 -6.12 -8.97 -15.03
CA GLY A 70 -6.84 -9.86 -15.94
C GLY A 70 -7.98 -10.61 -15.25
N MET A 71 -7.75 -11.15 -14.04
CA MET A 71 -8.80 -11.80 -13.24
C MET A 71 -9.93 -10.83 -12.86
N ILE A 72 -9.60 -9.57 -12.55
CA ILE A 72 -10.60 -8.53 -12.28
C ILE A 72 -11.45 -8.27 -13.52
N LEU A 73 -10.83 -8.12 -14.69
CA LEU A 73 -11.53 -7.86 -15.95
C LEU A 73 -12.49 -9.00 -16.35
N ARG A 74 -12.19 -10.24 -15.95
CA ARG A 74 -13.05 -11.41 -16.18
C ARG A 74 -14.08 -11.65 -15.07
N GLY A 75 -14.13 -10.83 -14.03
CA GLY A 75 -15.03 -11.03 -12.89
C GLY A 75 -14.69 -12.27 -12.03
N GLU A 76 -13.47 -12.78 -12.13
CA GLU A 76 -13.01 -13.96 -11.37
C GLU A 76 -12.61 -13.61 -9.93
N PHE A 77 -12.43 -12.32 -9.64
CA PHE A 77 -12.01 -11.87 -8.32
C PHE A 77 -13.22 -11.69 -7.37
N LYS A 78 -13.49 -12.68 -6.51
CA LYS A 78 -14.68 -12.70 -5.63
C LYS A 78 -14.47 -12.12 -4.23
N GLU A 79 -13.24 -12.12 -3.74
CA GLU A 79 -12.98 -11.68 -2.36
C GLU A 79 -12.91 -10.14 -2.27
N PRO A 80 -13.71 -9.49 -1.39
CA PRO A 80 -13.62 -8.05 -1.19
C PRO A 80 -12.29 -7.66 -0.55
N ALA A 81 -11.84 -6.43 -0.80
CA ALA A 81 -10.73 -5.87 -0.03
C ALA A 81 -11.22 -5.49 1.38
N LYS A 82 -10.33 -5.56 2.37
CA LYS A 82 -10.60 -5.11 3.74
C LYS A 82 -9.91 -3.78 3.97
N ILE A 83 -10.69 -2.70 3.95
CA ILE A 83 -10.23 -1.32 4.02
C ILE A 83 -10.59 -0.72 5.38
N ILE A 84 -9.63 0.00 5.94
CA ILE A 84 -9.76 0.71 7.22
C ILE A 84 -9.53 2.19 6.96
N PHE A 85 -10.46 3.03 7.39
CA PHE A 85 -10.27 4.48 7.40
C PHE A 85 -9.78 4.94 8.78
N ASN A 86 -8.62 5.59 8.82
CA ASN A 86 -7.98 6.05 10.06
C ASN A 86 -8.31 7.54 10.29
N LYS A 87 -9.31 7.81 11.12
CA LYS A 87 -9.91 9.15 11.29
C LYS A 87 -8.92 10.23 11.68
N LYS A 88 -7.90 9.90 12.48
CA LYS A 88 -6.97 10.91 13.02
C LYS A 88 -6.02 11.47 11.95
N CYS A 89 -5.61 10.66 10.97
CA CYS A 89 -4.70 11.10 9.90
C CYS A 89 -5.37 11.19 8.52
N GLY A 90 -6.62 10.76 8.38
CA GLY A 90 -7.35 10.78 7.10
C GLY A 90 -6.86 9.76 6.08
N HIS A 91 -5.98 8.83 6.47
CA HIS A 91 -5.45 7.80 5.56
C HIS A 91 -6.25 6.51 5.61
N TYR A 92 -6.31 5.84 4.48
CA TYR A 92 -6.86 4.50 4.36
C TYR A 92 -5.74 3.46 4.53
N SER A 93 -6.05 2.31 5.11
CA SER A 93 -5.15 1.17 5.24
C SER A 93 -5.86 -0.12 4.89
N PHE A 94 -5.09 -1.21 4.84
CA PHE A 94 -5.60 -2.51 4.43
C PHE A 94 -5.31 -3.57 5.49
N ASP A 95 -6.31 -4.35 5.84
CA ASP A 95 -6.09 -5.68 6.43
C ASP A 95 -5.79 -6.70 5.31
N ASP A 96 -6.40 -6.52 4.14
CA ASP A 96 -6.18 -7.34 2.95
C ASP A 96 -6.60 -6.58 1.68
N GLY A 97 -5.98 -6.93 0.54
CA GLY A 97 -6.40 -6.45 -0.78
C GLY A 97 -5.67 -5.21 -1.31
N GLN A 98 -4.46 -4.94 -0.84
CA GLN A 98 -3.60 -3.83 -1.31
C GLN A 98 -3.42 -3.85 -2.85
N HIS A 99 -2.92 -4.95 -3.41
CA HIS A 99 -2.69 -5.07 -4.85
C HIS A 99 -3.99 -4.99 -5.64
N ARG A 100 -5.06 -5.62 -5.17
CA ARG A 100 -6.37 -5.62 -5.84
C ARG A 100 -6.93 -4.22 -5.96
N THR A 101 -6.88 -3.46 -4.87
CA THR A 101 -7.36 -2.08 -4.86
C THR A 101 -6.50 -1.19 -5.74
N CYS A 102 -5.18 -1.37 -5.74
CA CYS A 102 -4.28 -0.67 -6.66
C CYS A 102 -4.54 -1.02 -8.14
N CYS A 103 -4.74 -2.31 -8.46
CA CYS A 103 -5.04 -2.76 -9.83
C CYS A 103 -6.37 -2.18 -10.33
N ILE A 104 -7.40 -2.15 -9.49
CA ILE A 104 -8.70 -1.57 -9.85
C ILE A 104 -8.57 -0.07 -10.12
N SER A 105 -7.84 0.66 -9.28
CA SER A 105 -7.56 2.08 -9.51
C SER A 105 -6.88 2.30 -10.86
N LYS A 106 -5.90 1.45 -11.20
CA LYS A 106 -5.20 1.50 -12.49
C LYS A 106 -6.06 1.12 -13.69
N LEU A 107 -7.00 0.18 -13.52
CA LEU A 107 -7.96 -0.16 -14.56
C LEU A 107 -8.97 0.98 -14.78
N LYS A 108 -9.42 1.64 -13.71
CA LYS A 108 -10.23 2.87 -13.81
C LYS A 108 -9.51 4.00 -14.55
N ASP A 109 -8.20 4.18 -14.34
CA ASP A 109 -7.39 5.13 -15.14
C ASP A 109 -7.37 4.80 -16.63
N LYS A 110 -7.56 3.53 -16.99
CA LYS A 110 -7.68 3.05 -18.38
C LYS A 110 -9.13 3.06 -18.90
N GLY A 111 -10.06 3.67 -18.15
CA GLY A 111 -11.46 3.81 -18.56
C GLY A 111 -12.37 2.62 -18.22
N VAL A 112 -11.90 1.65 -17.42
CA VAL A 112 -12.72 0.51 -17.01
C VAL A 112 -13.63 0.92 -15.84
N TYR A 113 -14.94 0.73 -16.01
CA TYR A 113 -15.90 0.92 -14.93
C TYR A 113 -16.01 -0.35 -14.06
N ILE A 114 -15.67 -0.24 -12.78
CA ILE A 114 -15.69 -1.35 -11.84
C ILE A 114 -16.34 -0.89 -10.53
N ASP A 115 -17.56 -1.37 -10.30
CA ASP A 115 -18.20 -1.27 -8.99
C ASP A 115 -17.68 -2.39 -8.08
N LYS A 116 -16.88 -2.01 -7.09
CA LYS A 116 -16.32 -2.94 -6.13
C LYS A 116 -16.90 -2.75 -4.76
N GLU A 117 -17.43 -3.83 -4.22
CA GLU A 117 -17.72 -3.94 -2.81
C GLU A 117 -16.44 -4.20 -2.00
N VAL A 118 -16.32 -3.51 -0.88
CA VAL A 118 -15.27 -3.72 0.11
C VAL A 118 -15.88 -4.03 1.47
N LEU A 119 -15.09 -4.68 2.30
CA LEU A 119 -15.30 -4.70 3.73
C LEU A 119 -14.63 -3.45 4.29
N PHE A 120 -15.43 -2.52 4.80
CA PHE A 120 -14.99 -1.23 5.32
C PHE A 120 -15.16 -1.15 6.82
N ARG A 121 -14.17 -0.57 7.52
CA ARG A 121 -14.35 -0.12 8.90
C ARG A 121 -13.64 1.20 9.14
N GLU A 122 -13.98 1.84 10.24
CA GLU A 122 -13.34 3.07 10.67
C GLU A 122 -12.61 2.87 12.00
N GLU A 123 -11.44 3.48 12.12
CA GLU A 123 -10.65 3.49 13.35
C GLU A 123 -10.40 4.92 13.80
N LYS A 124 -10.45 5.15 15.13
CA LYS A 124 -10.23 6.47 15.73
C LYS A 124 -8.76 6.92 15.68
N GLY A 125 -7.83 6.00 15.44
CA GLY A 125 -6.39 6.21 15.54
C GLY A 125 -5.73 6.79 14.30
N ASN A 126 -4.40 6.97 14.42
CA ASN A 126 -3.52 7.15 13.27
C ASN A 126 -3.31 5.80 12.58
N CYS A 127 -3.13 5.81 11.26
CA CYS A 127 -2.63 4.63 10.57
C CYS A 127 -1.21 4.29 11.06
N TYR A 128 -0.80 3.03 10.87
CA TYR A 128 0.52 2.55 11.27
C TYR A 128 1.67 3.43 10.71
N TYR A 129 1.54 3.91 9.47
CA TYR A 129 2.50 4.81 8.86
C TYR A 129 2.71 6.09 9.67
N CYS A 130 1.64 6.84 9.90
CA CYS A 130 1.69 8.11 10.63
C CYS A 130 2.13 7.89 12.08
N GLY A 131 1.54 6.90 12.77
CA GLY A 131 1.89 6.61 14.16
C GLY A 131 3.37 6.26 14.33
N ARG A 132 3.94 5.45 13.44
CA ARG A 132 5.37 5.11 13.52
C ARG A 132 6.27 6.28 13.15
N LEU A 133 5.90 7.06 12.14
CA LEU A 133 6.66 8.23 11.72
C LEU A 133 6.69 9.31 12.82
N ASP A 134 5.57 9.52 13.51
CA ASP A 134 5.47 10.42 14.65
C ASP A 134 6.43 10.01 15.78
N ILE A 135 6.48 8.71 16.11
CA ILE A 135 7.40 8.18 17.13
C ILE A 135 8.86 8.45 16.74
N ILE A 136 9.24 8.14 15.49
CA ILE A 136 10.62 8.34 15.02
C ILE A 136 10.97 9.83 15.02
N ASN A 137 10.08 10.69 14.51
CA ASN A 137 10.28 12.14 14.47
C ASN A 137 10.39 12.73 15.88
N ASN A 138 9.58 12.29 16.83
CA ASN A 138 9.65 12.73 18.22
C ASN A 138 10.98 12.34 18.86
N LYS A 139 11.49 11.13 18.62
CA LYS A 139 12.82 10.71 19.10
C LYS A 139 13.94 11.60 18.52
N ILE A 140 13.89 11.90 17.22
CA ILE A 140 14.85 12.80 16.56
C ILE A 140 14.77 14.21 17.16
N LYS A 141 13.57 14.74 17.34
CA LYS A 141 13.34 16.05 17.96
C LYS A 141 13.94 16.11 19.37
N LEU A 142 13.61 15.14 20.23
CA LEU A 142 14.13 15.06 21.59
C LEU A 142 15.65 14.92 21.63
N PHE A 143 16.26 14.23 20.67
CA PHE A 143 17.73 14.18 20.54
C PHE A 143 18.32 15.55 20.22
N ASN A 144 17.71 16.28 19.30
CA ASN A 144 18.20 17.59 18.85
C ASN A 144 18.09 18.68 19.91
N GLU A 145 17.14 18.55 20.84
CA GLU A 145 16.95 19.41 22.01
C GLU A 145 18.00 19.18 23.12
N LYS A 146 18.82 18.13 23.04
CA LYS A 146 19.89 17.88 24.00
C LYS A 146 21.07 18.84 23.81
N ASN A 147 21.85 19.02 24.89
CA ASN A 147 23.04 19.86 24.86
C ASN A 147 24.09 19.37 23.84
N PHE A 148 25.01 20.26 23.47
CA PHE A 148 26.03 20.01 22.46
C PHE A 148 26.91 18.78 22.74
N LEU A 149 27.39 18.62 23.97
CA LEU A 149 28.26 17.49 24.36
C LEU A 149 27.54 16.15 24.24
N TYR A 150 26.27 16.09 24.63
CA TYR A 150 25.43 14.91 24.45
C TYR A 150 25.31 14.54 22.98
N ARG A 151 24.99 15.50 22.10
CA ARG A 151 24.82 15.25 20.66
C ARG A 151 26.11 14.77 19.99
N ILE A 152 27.27 15.24 20.44
CA ILE A 152 28.57 14.71 19.97
C ILE A 152 28.75 13.26 20.42
N ARG A 153 28.58 12.99 21.73
CA ARG A 153 28.80 11.67 22.32
C ARG A 153 27.89 10.60 21.71
N TYR A 154 26.62 10.94 21.47
CA TYR A 154 25.58 10.02 21.00
C TYR A 154 25.21 10.21 19.53
N ARG A 155 26.11 10.77 18.71
CA ARG A 155 25.87 11.01 17.28
C ARG A 155 25.46 9.73 16.51
N LYS A 156 25.94 8.56 16.96
CA LYS A 156 25.59 7.27 16.36
C LYS A 156 24.09 6.97 16.49
N ASP A 157 23.51 7.23 17.64
CA ASP A 157 22.08 7.01 17.93
C ASP A 157 21.19 7.84 16.98
N LEU A 158 21.56 9.09 16.71
CA LEU A 158 20.86 9.91 15.72
C LEU A 158 20.97 9.33 14.31
N LYS A 159 22.14 8.83 13.91
CA LYS A 159 22.32 8.16 12.61
C LYS A 159 21.46 6.90 12.50
N GLU A 160 21.32 6.15 13.58
CA GLU A 160 20.46 4.96 13.63
C GLU A 160 18.99 5.34 13.47
N LEU A 161 18.51 6.38 14.16
CA LEU A 161 17.14 6.89 13.99
C LEU A 161 16.85 7.38 12.57
N ILE A 162 17.82 8.07 11.94
CA ILE A 162 17.70 8.53 10.54
C ILE A 162 17.64 7.33 9.60
N THR A 163 18.50 6.33 9.81
CA THR A 163 18.51 5.09 9.02
C THR A 163 17.19 4.32 9.19
N GLU A 164 16.67 4.25 10.41
CA GLU A 164 15.36 3.64 10.70
C GLU A 164 14.25 4.34 9.91
N LYS A 165 14.22 5.68 9.92
CA LYS A 165 13.26 6.48 9.15
C LYS A 165 13.34 6.19 7.65
N GLN A 166 14.55 6.11 7.10
CA GLN A 166 14.79 5.83 5.69
C GLN A 166 14.32 4.42 5.32
N ASN A 167 14.65 3.41 6.12
CA ASN A 167 14.23 2.02 5.89
C ASN A 167 12.71 1.87 6.01
N PHE A 168 12.08 2.58 6.94
CA PHE A 168 10.63 2.64 7.06
C PHE A 168 9.98 3.14 5.77
N ASN A 169 10.44 4.27 5.24
CA ASN A 169 9.91 4.86 4.01
C ASN A 169 10.17 4.04 2.73
N LYS A 170 11.10 3.07 2.77
CA LYS A 170 11.32 2.12 1.66
C LYS A 170 10.32 0.97 1.62
N LYS A 171 9.67 0.67 2.76
CA LYS A 171 8.74 -0.47 2.92
C LYS A 171 7.29 -0.04 3.03
N PHE A 172 7.08 1.21 3.41
CA PHE A 172 5.79 1.75 3.76
C PHE A 172 5.59 3.05 3.00
N HIS A 173 4.50 3.13 2.26
CA HIS A 173 4.27 4.20 1.31
C HIS A 173 2.90 4.83 1.53
N LEU A 174 2.81 6.15 1.40
CA LEU A 174 1.54 6.84 1.22
C LEU A 174 1.35 7.13 -0.26
N TRP A 175 0.37 6.48 -0.88
CA TRP A 175 0.04 6.69 -2.29
C TRP A 175 -1.39 7.18 -2.42
N ASN A 176 -1.59 8.17 -3.29
CA ASN A 176 -2.90 8.57 -3.76
C ASN A 176 -3.30 7.64 -4.92
N LEU A 177 -4.52 7.11 -4.88
CA LEU A 177 -5.06 6.22 -5.90
C LEU A 177 -6.02 6.93 -6.84
#